data_AF-A0A2D6X2R5-F1
#
_entry.id   AF-A0A2D6X2R5-F1
#
_cell.length_a   1.000
_cell.length_b   1.000
_cell.length_c   1.000
_cell.angle_alpha   90.00
_cell.angle_beta   90.00
_cell.angle_gamma   90.00
#
_symmetry.space_group_name_H-M   'P 1'
#
loop_
_entity.id
_entity.type
_entity.pdbx_description
1 polymer ?
#
loop_
_entity_poly.entity_id
_entity_poly.type
_entity_poly.pdbx_seq_one_letter_code
_entity_poly.pdbx_strand_id
1 'polypeptide(L)'
;MQEKKQNEKTLNICGAKSKRSGEPCQAKPMDNGRCRMHGGMNKDDKRFLPDNPRNPVGAPIKHGRYSKYLKGKLGDKVEAFANDKEILDMTAELVQTRALLTRILEELDKDKYAQEDVDNFNKLTDQVRKLTESIIKIETIKKYAMTPEEVHRIMKAIGGVIFKEIKDEDLRDRVVKEIDKIKVM
;
A
#
# COMPACT_ATOMS: atom_id res chain seq x y z
N MET A 1 -22.62 -16.19 72.11
CA MET A 1 -22.79 -15.50 70.82
C MET A 1 -21.46 -15.56 70.09
N GLN A 2 -21.36 -16.35 69.02
CA GLN A 2 -20.12 -16.49 68.23
C GLN A 2 -20.17 -15.51 67.05
N GLU A 3 -19.21 -14.59 67.01
CA GLU A 3 -19.02 -13.64 65.90
C GLU A 3 -18.36 -14.33 64.70
N LYS A 4 -19.03 -14.28 63.54
CA LYS A 4 -18.50 -14.75 62.27
C LYS A 4 -17.57 -13.69 61.67
N LYS A 5 -16.26 -13.97 61.66
CA LYS A 5 -15.26 -13.26 60.84
C LYS A 5 -15.62 -13.41 59.36
N GLN A 6 -15.97 -12.32 58.69
CA GLN A 6 -16.05 -12.27 57.23
C GLN A 6 -14.65 -12.03 56.65
N ASN A 7 -14.16 -13.01 55.90
CA ASN A 7 -12.86 -13.05 55.26
C ASN A 7 -13.01 -12.41 53.87
N GLU A 8 -12.72 -11.12 53.76
CA GLU A 8 -12.91 -10.34 52.53
C GLU A 8 -11.77 -10.64 51.54
N LYS A 9 -11.94 -11.72 50.77
CA LYS A 9 -11.01 -12.14 49.72
C LYS A 9 -11.22 -11.22 48.51
N THR A 10 -10.48 -10.11 48.43
CA THR A 10 -10.50 -9.22 47.25
C THR A 10 -10.17 -10.03 45.99
N LEU A 11 -11.18 -10.27 45.16
CA LEU A 11 -11.01 -10.93 43.87
C LEU A 11 -10.18 -10.00 42.98
N ASN A 12 -8.94 -10.38 42.69
CA ASN A 12 -8.13 -9.71 41.69
C ASN A 12 -8.85 -9.83 40.33
N ILE A 13 -9.49 -8.74 39.91
CA ILE A 13 -10.19 -8.60 38.63
C ILE A 13 -9.42 -7.65 37.70
N CYS A 14 -9.69 -7.73 36.41
CA CYS A 14 -9.07 -6.84 35.43
C CYS A 14 -9.49 -5.38 35.66
N GLY A 15 -8.52 -4.50 35.91
CA GLY A 15 -8.80 -3.08 36.18
C GLY A 15 -9.25 -2.23 34.97
N ALA A 16 -9.65 -2.84 33.86
CA ALA A 16 -10.17 -2.13 32.69
C ALA A 16 -11.67 -1.86 32.86
N LYS A 17 -12.16 -0.68 32.47
CA LYS A 17 -13.58 -0.34 32.55
C LYS A 17 -14.26 -0.46 31.19
N SER A 18 -15.49 -0.95 31.18
CA SER A 18 -16.36 -0.97 30.01
C SER A 18 -16.61 0.45 29.51
N LYS A 19 -16.42 0.71 28.21
CA LYS A 19 -16.72 2.01 27.61
C LYS A 19 -18.23 2.32 27.56
N ARG A 20 -19.09 1.29 27.62
CA ARG A 20 -20.54 1.43 27.50
C ARG A 20 -21.25 1.53 28.86
N SER A 21 -20.77 0.78 29.85
CA SER A 21 -21.39 0.71 31.18
C SER A 21 -20.55 1.33 32.30
N GLY A 22 -19.27 1.63 32.06
CA GLY A 22 -18.35 2.17 33.08
C GLY A 22 -17.88 1.15 34.12
N GLU A 23 -18.49 -0.04 34.15
CA GLU A 23 -18.18 -1.09 35.12
C GLU A 23 -16.82 -1.76 34.87
N PRO A 24 -16.12 -2.21 35.93
CA PRO A 24 -14.85 -2.90 35.80
C PRO A 24 -15.00 -4.29 35.19
N CYS A 25 -14.00 -4.71 34.42
CA CYS A 25 -13.95 -5.99 33.77
C CYS A 25 -13.80 -7.11 34.80
N GLN A 26 -14.77 -8.03 34.82
CA GLN A 26 -14.81 -9.16 35.75
C GLN A 26 -13.84 -10.30 35.39
N ALA A 27 -13.13 -10.19 34.27
CA ALA A 27 -12.19 -11.23 33.84
C ALA A 27 -10.94 -11.27 34.72
N LYS A 28 -10.37 -12.46 34.88
CA LYS A 28 -9.14 -12.68 35.67
C LYS A 28 -7.96 -11.88 35.07
N PRO A 29 -7.22 -11.09 35.86
CA PRO A 29 -6.06 -10.37 35.42
C PRO A 29 -4.86 -11.33 35.24
N MET A 30 -4.00 -10.98 34.29
CA MET A 30 -2.67 -11.57 34.09
C MET A 30 -1.65 -10.78 34.92
N ASP A 31 -0.36 -11.11 34.81
CA ASP A 31 0.71 -10.55 35.66
C ASP A 31 0.77 -9.01 35.68
N ASN A 32 0.28 -8.36 34.63
CA ASN A 32 0.22 -6.90 34.50
C ASN A 32 -1.12 -6.27 34.97
N GLY A 33 -2.00 -7.02 35.66
CA GLY A 33 -3.26 -6.49 36.21
C GLY A 33 -4.39 -6.32 35.17
N ARG A 34 -4.20 -6.77 33.93
CA ARG A 34 -5.19 -6.74 32.85
C ARG A 34 -5.54 -8.16 32.38
N CYS A 35 -6.77 -8.42 31.94
CA CYS A 35 -7.13 -9.70 31.33
C CYS A 35 -6.66 -9.76 29.88
N ARG A 36 -6.57 -10.97 29.31
CA ARG A 36 -6.16 -11.20 27.91
C ARG A 36 -6.90 -10.30 26.89
N MET A 37 -8.17 -9.98 27.13
CA MET A 37 -8.99 -9.13 26.23
C MET A 37 -8.70 -7.63 26.37
N HIS A 38 -8.17 -7.21 27.53
CA HIS A 38 -7.85 -5.81 27.83
C HIS A 38 -6.34 -5.57 27.95
N GLY A 39 -5.54 -6.38 27.24
CA GLY A 39 -4.08 -6.23 27.18
C GLY A 39 -3.32 -6.96 28.29
N GLY A 40 -3.89 -8.02 28.85
CA GLY A 40 -3.20 -8.92 29.78
C GLY A 40 -1.98 -9.57 29.12
N MET A 41 -0.86 -9.60 29.84
CA MET A 41 0.42 -10.12 29.35
C MET A 41 1.09 -11.01 30.42
N ASN A 42 1.83 -12.03 29.97
CA ASN A 42 2.66 -12.88 30.82
C ASN A 42 4.10 -12.36 30.83
N LYS A 43 4.79 -12.40 31.97
CA LYS A 43 6.16 -11.90 32.12
C LYS A 43 7.20 -12.64 31.27
N ASP A 44 6.96 -13.90 30.91
CA ASP A 44 7.90 -14.74 30.15
C ASP A 44 7.74 -14.65 28.61
N ASP A 45 6.91 -13.74 28.12
CA ASP A 45 6.69 -13.58 26.69
C ASP A 45 7.86 -12.82 26.04
N LYS A 46 8.69 -13.53 25.25
CA LYS A 46 9.88 -13.02 24.53
C LYS A 46 9.60 -11.86 23.57
N ARG A 47 8.33 -11.49 23.34
CA ARG A 47 7.93 -10.25 22.67
C ARG A 47 8.22 -9.00 23.51
N PHE A 48 8.62 -9.18 24.76
CA PHE A 48 9.03 -8.15 25.70
C PHE A 48 10.55 -7.96 25.65
N LEU A 49 11.03 -6.92 24.97
CA LEU A 49 12.33 -6.34 25.29
C LEU A 49 12.09 -5.19 26.29
N PRO A 50 12.74 -5.21 27.46
CA PRO A 50 12.52 -4.22 28.53
C PRO A 50 12.78 -2.77 28.10
N ASP A 51 13.60 -2.57 27.06
CA ASP A 51 13.95 -1.23 26.55
C ASP A 51 13.28 -0.87 25.21
N ASN A 52 12.23 -1.58 24.79
CA ASN A 52 11.54 -1.23 23.55
C ASN A 52 10.48 -0.14 23.81
N PRO A 53 10.65 1.10 23.30
CA PRO A 53 9.67 2.18 23.47
C PRO A 53 8.34 1.89 22.75
N ARG A 54 8.28 0.81 21.97
CA ARG A 54 7.13 0.33 21.20
C ARG A 54 6.32 -0.74 21.92
N ASN A 55 6.34 -0.75 23.25
CA ASN A 55 5.60 -1.74 24.04
C ASN A 55 4.30 -1.14 24.63
N PRO A 56 3.27 -0.81 23.82
CA PRO A 56 1.97 -0.54 24.38
C PRO A 56 1.37 -1.88 24.79
N VAL A 57 0.90 -1.95 26.03
CA VAL A 57 -0.04 -2.95 26.53
C VAL A 57 -1.18 -3.11 25.50
N GLY A 58 -1.09 -4.10 24.59
CA GLY A 58 -1.97 -4.15 23.41
C GLY A 58 -1.57 -5.16 22.33
N ALA A 59 -2.45 -5.32 21.34
CA ALA A 59 -2.25 -6.23 20.21
C ALA A 59 -1.06 -5.80 19.31
N PRO A 60 -0.36 -6.74 18.64
CA PRO A 60 0.75 -6.42 17.75
C PRO A 60 0.34 -5.42 16.66
N ILE A 61 1.20 -4.45 16.38
CA ILE A 61 0.97 -3.47 15.32
C ILE A 61 1.00 -4.22 13.97
N LYS A 62 -0.16 -4.33 13.30
CA LYS A 62 -0.28 -4.94 11.96
C LYS A 62 0.27 -4.02 10.85
N HIS A 63 0.00 -2.73 10.96
CA HIS A 63 0.49 -1.70 10.06
C HIS A 63 0.72 -0.39 10.83
N GLY A 64 1.87 0.26 10.61
CA GLY A 64 2.27 1.48 11.32
C GLY A 64 1.46 2.73 10.98
N ARG A 65 0.51 2.64 10.03
CA ARG A 65 -0.29 3.76 9.48
C ARG A 65 -1.07 4.57 10.52
N TYR A 66 -1.51 3.92 11.60
CA TYR A 66 -2.27 4.56 12.69
C TYR A 66 -1.49 4.63 14.00
N SER A 67 -0.16 4.46 13.95
CA SER A 67 0.66 4.53 15.15
C SER A 67 0.62 5.94 15.72
N LYS A 68 0.17 6.09 16.97
CA LYS A 68 0.21 7.35 17.71
C LYS A 68 1.62 7.92 17.87
N TYR A 69 2.64 7.08 17.70
CA TYR A 69 4.06 7.46 17.77
C TYR A 69 4.61 7.93 16.42
N LEU A 70 3.93 7.62 15.30
CA LEU A 70 4.18 8.26 14.01
C LEU A 70 3.41 9.59 13.99
N LYS A 71 3.94 10.58 14.70
CA LYS A 71 3.32 11.91 14.82
C LYS A 71 3.12 12.55 13.44
N GLY A 72 1.87 12.77 13.03
CA GLY A 72 1.39 13.72 12.01
C GLY A 72 1.84 13.47 10.56
N LYS A 73 3.14 13.41 10.32
CA LYS A 73 3.71 13.60 8.97
C LYS A 73 3.48 12.46 7.98
N LEU A 74 3.24 11.23 8.45
CA LEU A 74 3.01 10.12 7.51
C LEU A 74 1.59 10.11 6.97
N GLY A 75 0.59 10.42 7.81
CA GLY A 75 -0.81 10.53 7.36
C GLY A 75 -0.93 11.57 6.26
N ASP A 76 -0.40 12.76 6.51
CA ASP A 76 -0.41 13.89 5.57
C ASP A 76 0.31 13.55 4.26
N LYS A 77 1.46 12.87 4.32
CA LYS A 77 2.19 12.43 3.11
C LYS A 77 1.44 11.36 2.34
N VAL A 78 0.81 10.42 3.03
CA VAL A 78 0.01 9.37 2.38
C VAL A 78 -1.21 9.97 1.68
N GLU A 79 -1.86 10.95 2.30
CA GLU A 79 -2.97 11.68 1.70
C GLU A 79 -2.50 12.55 0.52
N ALA A 80 -1.35 13.21 0.64
CA ALA A 80 -0.74 13.96 -0.45
C ALA A 80 -0.47 13.07 -1.66
N PHE A 81 0.16 11.90 -1.46
CA PHE A 81 0.42 10.96 -2.55
C PHE A 81 -0.86 10.34 -3.11
N ALA A 82 -1.86 10.06 -2.27
CA ALA A 82 -3.13 9.48 -2.75
C ALA A 82 -3.90 10.43 -3.69
N ASN A 83 -3.71 11.74 -3.53
CA ASN A 83 -4.36 12.77 -4.34
C ASN A 83 -3.45 13.30 -5.48
N ASP A 84 -2.25 12.76 -5.62
CA ASP A 84 -1.30 13.17 -6.64
C ASP A 84 -1.69 12.57 -8.01
N LYS A 85 -2.04 13.46 -8.94
CA LYS A 85 -2.42 13.09 -10.32
C LYS A 85 -1.23 12.64 -11.15
N GLU A 86 -0.02 12.99 -10.72
CA GLU A 86 1.25 12.69 -11.38
C GLU A 86 2.02 11.58 -10.65
N ILE A 87 1.38 10.83 -9.74
CA ILE A 87 2.04 9.76 -8.98
C ILE A 87 2.69 8.65 -9.86
N LEU A 88 2.22 8.50 -11.11
CA LEU A 88 2.79 7.57 -12.09
C LEU A 88 3.79 8.22 -13.04
N ASP A 89 3.95 9.54 -12.98
CA ASP A 89 4.99 10.25 -13.70
C ASP A 89 6.31 10.09 -12.93
N MET A 90 7.25 9.40 -13.56
CA MET A 90 8.59 9.15 -12.98
C MET A 90 9.66 10.04 -13.62
N THR A 91 9.26 11.05 -14.38
CA THR A 91 10.19 11.93 -15.11
C THR A 91 11.11 12.67 -14.15
N ALA A 92 10.57 13.13 -13.02
CA ALA A 92 11.35 13.82 -11.98
C ALA A 92 12.45 12.92 -11.40
N GLU A 93 12.12 11.68 -11.06
CA GLU A 93 13.05 10.68 -10.53
C GLU A 93 14.12 10.31 -11.57
N LEU A 94 13.74 10.17 -12.84
CA LEU A 94 14.69 9.93 -13.93
C LEU A 94 15.69 11.09 -14.05
N VAL A 95 15.20 12.33 -14.09
CA VAL A 95 16.03 13.54 -14.20
C VAL A 95 16.95 13.66 -12.99
N GLN A 96 16.45 13.44 -11.77
CA GLN A 96 17.24 13.47 -10.56
C GLN A 96 18.34 12.40 -10.58
N THR A 97 18.01 11.17 -10.95
CA THR A 97 18.97 10.06 -11.00
C THR A 97 20.04 10.31 -12.06
N ARG A 98 19.66 10.86 -13.23
CA ARG A 98 20.62 11.27 -14.28
C ARG A 98 21.53 12.40 -13.80
N ALA A 99 20.99 13.41 -13.12
CA ALA A 99 21.80 14.50 -12.57
C ALA A 99 22.81 14.00 -11.54
N LEU A 100 22.41 13.07 -10.66
CA LEU A 100 23.32 12.42 -9.72
C LEU A 100 24.40 11.61 -10.43
N LEU A 101 24.04 10.85 -11.47
CA LEU A 101 24.99 10.09 -12.27
C LEU A 101 26.03 11.00 -12.95
N THR A 102 25.57 12.10 -13.56
CA THR A 102 26.45 13.10 -14.19
C THR A 102 27.37 13.74 -13.19
N ARG A 103 26.84 14.15 -12.03
CA ARG A 103 27.66 14.72 -10.95
C ARG A 103 28.75 13.75 -10.50
N ILE A 104 28.41 12.48 -10.29
CA ILE A 104 29.40 11.46 -9.93
C ILE A 104 30.45 11.35 -11.02
N LEU A 105 30.07 11.29 -12.30
CA LEU A 105 31.01 11.27 -13.44
C LEU A 105 31.94 12.49 -13.50
N GLU A 106 31.47 13.67 -13.10
CA GLU A 106 32.26 14.89 -13.06
C GLU A 106 33.22 14.93 -11.86
N GLU A 107 32.81 14.38 -10.72
CA GLU A 107 33.60 14.29 -9.49
C GLU A 107 34.59 13.10 -9.51
N LEU A 108 34.43 12.18 -10.46
CA LEU A 108 35.27 10.99 -10.64
C LEU A 108 36.65 11.39 -11.20
N ASP A 109 37.67 11.29 -10.35
CA ASP A 109 39.06 11.55 -10.70
C ASP A 109 39.71 10.34 -11.38
N LYS A 110 40.36 10.55 -12.54
CA LYS A 110 40.70 9.47 -13.50
C LYS A 110 41.62 8.37 -12.96
N ASP A 111 42.33 8.63 -11.86
CA ASP A 111 43.40 7.78 -11.36
C ASP A 111 43.12 7.11 -10.00
N LYS A 112 41.91 7.25 -9.43
CA LYS A 112 41.58 6.72 -8.08
C LYS A 112 40.18 6.14 -7.95
N TYR A 113 39.85 5.14 -8.77
CA TYR A 113 38.60 4.42 -8.60
C TYR A 113 38.74 3.25 -7.63
N ALA A 114 37.93 3.24 -6.57
CA ALA A 114 37.68 2.02 -5.84
C ALA A 114 36.65 1.17 -6.62
N GLN A 115 36.70 -0.15 -6.44
CA GLN A 115 35.70 -1.04 -7.04
C GLN A 115 34.27 -0.68 -6.60
N GLU A 116 34.11 -0.16 -5.38
CA GLU A 116 32.82 0.28 -4.85
C GLU A 116 32.22 1.45 -5.64
N ASP A 117 33.04 2.38 -6.14
CA ASP A 117 32.59 3.51 -6.95
C ASP A 117 32.02 3.03 -8.29
N VAL A 118 32.71 2.07 -8.92
CA VAL A 118 32.27 1.43 -10.17
C VAL A 118 30.96 0.67 -9.96
N ASP A 119 30.83 -0.05 -8.85
CA ASP A 119 29.60 -0.79 -8.53
C ASP A 119 28.42 0.15 -8.27
N ASN A 120 28.64 1.27 -7.57
CA ASN A 120 27.63 2.29 -7.33
C ASN A 120 27.20 2.98 -8.63
N PHE A 121 28.16 3.28 -9.50
CA PHE A 121 27.89 3.82 -10.84
C PHE A 121 27.03 2.88 -11.68
N ASN A 122 27.37 1.58 -11.70
CA ASN A 122 26.59 0.57 -12.42
C ASN A 122 25.15 0.47 -11.89
N LYS A 123 24.96 0.51 -10.56
CA LYS A 123 23.62 0.51 -9.94
C LYS A 123 22.79 1.73 -10.37
N LEU A 124 23.39 2.92 -10.37
CA LEU A 124 22.69 4.14 -10.79
C LEU A 124 22.35 4.10 -12.29
N THR A 125 23.26 3.60 -13.12
CA THR A 125 23.03 3.41 -14.56
C THR A 125 21.86 2.44 -14.82
N ASP A 126 21.82 1.33 -14.09
CA ASP A 126 20.70 0.38 -14.16
C ASP A 126 19.38 0.98 -13.69
N GLN A 127 19.39 1.83 -12.67
CA GLN A 127 18.19 2.55 -12.22
C GLN A 127 17.68 3.52 -13.29
N VAL A 128 18.56 4.29 -13.92
CA VAL A 128 18.21 5.18 -15.05
C VAL A 128 17.56 4.38 -16.18
N ARG A 129 18.13 3.23 -16.53
CA ARG A 129 17.56 2.33 -17.55
C ARG A 129 16.15 1.87 -17.19
N LYS A 130 15.95 1.34 -15.97
CA LYS A 130 14.64 0.84 -15.51
C LYS A 130 13.57 1.93 -15.48
N LEU A 131 13.93 3.14 -15.01
CA LEU A 131 13.01 4.29 -15.01
C LEU A 131 12.65 4.70 -16.44
N THR A 132 13.64 4.77 -17.34
CA THR A 132 13.41 5.10 -18.75
C THR A 132 12.47 4.09 -19.42
N GLU A 133 12.72 2.78 -19.26
CA GLU A 133 11.85 1.74 -19.80
C GLU A 133 10.43 1.83 -19.25
N SER A 134 10.27 2.17 -17.97
CA SER A 134 8.96 2.28 -17.32
C SER A 134 8.18 3.49 -17.83
N ILE A 135 8.85 4.63 -18.01
CA ILE A 135 8.24 5.84 -18.62
C ILE A 135 7.79 5.54 -20.05
N ILE A 136 8.65 4.92 -20.87
CA ILE A 136 8.28 4.55 -22.25
C ILE A 136 7.04 3.65 -22.28
N LYS A 137 6.96 2.66 -21.37
CA LYS A 137 5.78 1.79 -21.27
C LYS A 137 4.52 2.58 -20.93
N ILE A 138 4.59 3.45 -19.94
CA ILE A 138 3.46 4.28 -19.52
C ILE A 138 3.02 5.22 -20.65
N GLU A 139 3.95 5.87 -21.33
CA GLU A 139 3.65 6.74 -22.48
C GLU A 139 3.05 5.97 -23.65
N THR A 140 3.58 4.79 -23.95
CA THR A 140 3.06 3.91 -25.00
C THR A 140 1.63 3.50 -24.67
N ILE A 141 1.36 3.09 -23.43
CA ILE A 141 0.00 2.77 -22.98
C ILE A 141 -0.89 4.01 -23.09
N LYS A 142 -0.47 5.19 -22.60
CA LYS A 142 -1.26 6.43 -22.72
C LYS A 142 -1.58 6.81 -24.17
N LYS A 143 -0.66 6.57 -25.10
CA LYS A 143 -0.81 6.96 -26.50
C LYS A 143 -1.66 6.00 -27.31
N TYR A 144 -1.57 4.70 -27.03
CA TYR A 144 -2.20 3.66 -27.85
C TYR A 144 -3.32 2.89 -27.14
N ALA A 145 -3.48 3.03 -25.82
CA ALA A 145 -4.63 2.47 -25.12
C ALA A 145 -5.86 3.31 -25.45
N MET A 146 -6.80 2.70 -26.17
CA MET A 146 -8.15 3.23 -26.25
C MET A 146 -8.86 2.98 -24.93
N THR A 147 -9.61 3.98 -24.47
CA THR A 147 -10.55 3.80 -23.37
C THR A 147 -11.69 2.86 -23.79
N PRO A 148 -12.30 2.10 -22.87
CA PRO A 148 -13.48 1.29 -23.18
C PRO A 148 -14.60 2.09 -23.86
N GLU A 149 -14.77 3.35 -23.50
CA GLU A 149 -15.74 4.28 -24.09
C GLU A 149 -15.41 4.63 -25.53
N GLU A 150 -14.12 4.79 -25.89
CA GLU A 150 -13.68 4.98 -27.27
C GLU A 150 -13.90 3.74 -28.11
N VAL A 151 -13.58 2.56 -27.58
CA VAL A 151 -13.85 1.28 -28.25
C VAL A 151 -15.35 1.14 -28.50
N HIS A 152 -16.19 1.43 -27.50
CA HIS A 152 -17.64 1.36 -27.65
C HIS A 152 -18.17 2.34 -28.70
N ARG A 153 -17.63 3.56 -28.76
CA ARG A 153 -17.98 4.55 -29.80
C ARG A 153 -17.63 4.06 -31.20
N ILE A 154 -16.43 3.49 -31.37
CA ILE A 154 -16.01 2.90 -32.65
C ILE A 154 -16.93 1.75 -33.04
N MET A 155 -17.23 0.83 -32.12
CA MET A 155 -18.14 -0.28 -32.38
C MET A 155 -19.54 0.19 -32.76
N LYS A 156 -20.08 1.21 -32.09
CA LYS A 156 -21.39 1.78 -32.42
C LYS A 156 -21.39 2.44 -33.80
N ALA A 157 -20.31 3.13 -34.17
CA ALA A 157 -20.16 3.72 -35.50
C ALA A 157 -20.10 2.65 -36.60
N ILE A 158 -19.30 1.59 -36.38
CA ILE A 158 -19.22 0.44 -37.30
C ILE A 158 -20.59 -0.22 -37.46
N GLY A 159 -21.27 -0.50 -36.34
CA GLY A 159 -22.63 -1.04 -36.37
C GLY A 159 -23.59 -0.15 -37.17
N GLY A 160 -23.56 1.16 -36.93
CA GLY A 160 -24.38 2.12 -37.68
C GLY A 160 -24.12 2.09 -39.19
N VAL A 161 -22.87 1.99 -39.63
CA VAL A 161 -22.51 1.86 -41.05
C VAL A 161 -23.02 0.54 -41.63
N ILE A 162 -22.84 -0.57 -40.93
CA ILE A 162 -23.34 -1.89 -41.37
C ILE A 162 -24.86 -1.86 -41.53
N PHE A 163 -25.59 -1.33 -40.54
CA PHE A 163 -27.05 -1.23 -40.59
C PHE A 163 -27.55 -0.31 -41.71
N LYS A 164 -26.78 0.74 -42.04
CA LYS A 164 -27.12 1.70 -43.09
C LYS A 164 -26.88 1.15 -44.50
N GLU A 165 -25.70 0.54 -44.72
CA GLU A 165 -25.27 0.13 -46.05
C GLU A 165 -25.79 -1.27 -46.44
N ILE A 166 -25.97 -2.16 -45.46
CA ILE A 166 -26.53 -3.50 -45.69
C ILE A 166 -28.03 -3.49 -45.35
N LYS A 167 -28.86 -3.48 -46.40
CA LYS A 167 -30.33 -3.54 -46.26
C LYS A 167 -30.88 -4.95 -46.09
N ASP A 168 -30.15 -5.96 -46.56
CA ASP A 168 -30.49 -7.38 -46.41
C ASP A 168 -30.27 -7.83 -44.96
N GLU A 169 -31.34 -8.28 -44.32
CA GLU A 169 -31.37 -8.65 -42.92
C GLU A 169 -30.62 -9.96 -42.65
N ASP A 170 -30.71 -10.94 -43.55
CA ASP A 170 -29.98 -12.22 -43.45
C ASP A 170 -28.47 -12.02 -43.64
N LEU A 171 -28.08 -11.08 -44.52
CA LEU A 171 -26.68 -10.72 -44.69
C LEU A 171 -26.14 -9.97 -43.45
N ARG A 172 -26.92 -9.07 -42.85
CA ARG A 172 -26.53 -8.39 -41.59
C ARG A 172 -26.30 -9.40 -40.47
N ASP A 173 -27.21 -10.34 -40.27
CA ASP A 173 -27.10 -11.33 -39.20
C ASP A 173 -25.88 -12.23 -39.34
N ARG A 174 -25.52 -12.59 -40.59
CA ARG A 174 -24.27 -13.32 -40.86
C ARG A 174 -23.05 -12.49 -40.52
N VAL A 175 -23.01 -11.21 -40.92
CA VAL A 175 -21.89 -10.31 -40.63
C VAL A 175 -21.72 -10.10 -39.12
N VAL A 176 -22.82 -9.90 -38.38
CA VAL A 176 -22.79 -9.75 -36.91
C VAL A 176 -22.26 -11.03 -36.25
N LYS A 177 -22.72 -12.21 -36.68
CA LYS A 177 -22.21 -13.50 -36.17
C LYS A 177 -20.73 -13.72 -36.46
N GLU A 178 -20.22 -13.23 -37.58
CA GLU A 178 -18.78 -13.31 -37.87
C GLU A 178 -17.97 -12.34 -37.01
N ILE A 179 -18.49 -11.13 -36.76
CA ILE A 179 -17.85 -10.16 -35.86
C ILE A 179 -17.77 -10.71 -34.42
N ASP A 180 -18.85 -11.36 -33.93
CA ASP A 180 -18.89 -11.96 -32.58
C ASP A 180 -17.87 -13.08 -32.37
N LYS A 181 -17.40 -13.72 -33.46
CA LYS A 181 -16.35 -14.75 -33.39
C LYS A 181 -14.95 -14.16 -33.25
N ILE A 182 -14.76 -12.87 -33.50
CA ILE A 182 -13.46 -12.21 -33.36
C ILE A 182 -13.15 -12.09 -31.87
N LYS A 183 -12.26 -12.97 -31.37
CA LYS A 183 -11.70 -12.83 -30.03
C LYS A 183 -10.76 -11.64 -30.01
N VAL A 184 -11.13 -10.59 -29.27
CA VAL A 184 -10.21 -9.54 -28.86
C VAL A 184 -9.37 -10.11 -27.71
N MET A 185 -8.08 -10.34 -27.96
CA MET A 185 -7.10 -10.79 -26.97
C MET A 185 -6.66 -9.66 -26.06
#